data_AF-A0A1V5YUN0-F1
#
_entry.id   AF-A0A1V5YUN0-F1
#
_cell.length_a   1.000
_cell.length_b   1.000
_cell.length_c   1.000
_cell.angle_alpha   90.00
_cell.angle_beta   90.00
_cell.angle_gamma   90.00
#
_symmetry.space_group_name_H-M   'P 1'
#
loop_
_entity.id
_entity.type
_entity.pdbx_description
1 polymer ?
#
loop_
_entity_poly.entity_id
_entity_poly.type
_entity_poly.pdbx_seq_one_letter_code
_entity_poly.pdbx_strand_id
1 'polypeptide(L)' 'MHSDPILREVHRMKDQCARQYNYDVSKIFAHLREEAEKHPERMAKITPVAVPHAKP' A
#
# COMPACT_ATOMS: atom_id res chain seq x y z
N MET A 1 6.97 -25.82 2.18
CA MET A 1 6.68 -24.38 2.00
C MET A 1 6.51 -23.78 3.38
N HIS A 2 7.61 -23.37 4.01
CA HIS A 2 7.54 -22.72 5.30
C HIS A 2 7.02 -21.31 5.07
N SER A 3 5.75 -21.10 5.42
CA SER A 3 5.10 -19.80 5.37
C SER A 3 5.91 -18.85 6.22
N ASP A 4 6.67 -17.97 5.57
CA ASP A 4 7.41 -16.94 6.25
C ASP A 4 6.45 -16.21 7.21
N PRO A 5 6.74 -16.18 8.53
CA PRO A 5 5.85 -15.60 9.51
C PRO A 5 5.54 -14.13 9.20
N ILE A 6 6.47 -13.41 8.56
CA ILE A 6 6.28 -12.02 8.12
C ILE A 6 5.26 -11.97 6.98
N LEU A 7 5.42 -12.82 5.96
CA LEU A 7 4.48 -12.85 4.83
C LEU A 7 3.08 -13.25 5.27
N ARG A 8 2.96 -14.19 6.21
CA ARG A 8 1.67 -14.57 6.79
C ARG A 8 0.99 -13.38 7.47
N GLU A 9 1.75 -12.60 8.22
CA GLU A 9 1.22 -11.43 8.92
C GLU A 9 0.83 -10.31 7.95
N VAL A 10 1.64 -10.05 6.94
CA VAL A 10 1.32 -9.09 5.88
C VAL A 10 0.03 -9.49 5.15
N HIS A 11 -0.14 -10.78 4.84
CA HIS A 11 -1.35 -11.28 4.21
C HIS A 11 -2.57 -11.11 5.12
N ARG A 12 -2.43 -11.40 6.42
CA ARG A 12 -3.49 -11.19 7.42
C ARG A 12 -3.91 -9.72 7.50
N MET A 13 -2.95 -8.80 7.58
CA MET A 13 -3.22 -7.36 7.62
C MET A 13 -3.88 -6.86 6.33
N LYS A 14 -3.40 -7.31 5.17
CA LYS A 14 -3.99 -6.96 3.87
C LYS A 14 -5.44 -7.42 3.77
N ASP A 15 -5.72 -8.66 4.17
CA ASP A 15 -7.07 -9.21 4.13
C ASP A 15 -8.02 -8.51 5.11
N GLN A 16 -7.54 -8.19 6.32
CA GLN A 16 -8.29 -7.40 7.29
C GLN A 16 -8.67 -6.02 6.73
N CYS A 17 -7.72 -5.32 6.10
CA CYS A 17 -7.97 -4.04 5.44
C CYS A 17 -8.99 -4.20 4.30
N ALA A 18 -8.83 -5.21 3.44
CA ALA A 18 -9.74 -5.45 2.34
C ALA A 18 -11.18 -5.73 2.82
N ARG A 19 -11.36 -6.53 3.89
CA ARG A 19 -12.68 -6.79 4.48
C ARG A 19 -13.37 -5.53 4.99
N GLN A 20 -12.63 -4.61 5.61
CA GLN A 20 -13.20 -3.34 6.10
C GLN A 20 -13.86 -2.53 4.97
N TYR A 21 -13.33 -2.64 3.76
CA TYR A 21 -13.84 -1.95 2.58
C TYR A 21 -14.63 -2.85 1.63
N ASN A 22 -15.08 -4.03 2.08
CA ASN A 22 -15.80 -5.02 1.26
C ASN A 22 -15.06 -5.42 -0.03
N TYR A 23 -13.73 -5.47 0.02
CA TYR A 23 -12.86 -5.72 -1.13
C TYR A 23 -13.03 -4.72 -2.27
N ASP A 24 -13.64 -3.55 -2.01
CA ASP A 24 -13.80 -2.48 -2.98
C ASP A 24 -12.50 -1.67 -3.06
N VAL A 25 -11.73 -1.96 -4.10
CA VAL A 25 -10.44 -1.34 -4.37
C VAL A 25 -10.57 0.18 -4.49
N SER A 26 -11.66 0.68 -5.08
CA SER A 26 -11.88 2.13 -5.24
C SER A 26 -12.03 2.82 -3.89
N LYS A 27 -12.76 2.21 -2.96
CA LYS A 27 -12.94 2.75 -1.60
C LYS A 27 -11.66 2.71 -0.79
N ILE A 28 -10.87 1.64 -0.93
CA ILE A 28 -9.56 1.55 -0.28
C ILE A 28 -8.66 2.70 -0.74
N PHE A 29 -8.56 2.95 -2.05
CA PHE A 29 -7.75 4.06 -2.57
C PHE A 29 -8.28 5.44 -2.18
N ALA A 30 -9.60 5.63 -2.16
CA ALA A 30 -10.21 6.88 -1.70
C ALA A 30 -9.83 7.16 -0.24
N HIS A 31 -9.99 6.16 0.64
CA HIS A 31 -9.61 6.28 2.04
C HIS A 31 -8.12 6.55 2.24
N LEU A 32 -7.24 5.85 1.52
CA LEU A 32 -5.80 6.10 1.58
C LEU A 32 -5.42 7.53 1.15
N ARG A 33 -6.15 8.10 0.18
CA ARG A 33 -5.95 9.49 -0.24
C ARG A 33 -6.40 10.47 0.84
N GLU A 34 -7.57 10.25 1.44
CA GLU A 34 -8.06 11.09 2.53
C GLU A 34 -7.11 11.08 3.74
N GLU A 35 -6.58 9.90 4.10
CA GLU A 35 -5.61 9.80 5.19
C GLU A 35 -4.27 10.48 4.84
N ALA A 36 -3.84 10.41 3.58
CA ALA A 36 -2.66 11.13 3.10
C ALA A 36 -2.84 12.67 3.16
N GLU A 37 -4.05 13.16 2.87
CA GLU A 37 -4.38 14.59 2.97
C GLU A 37 -4.45 15.08 4.42
N LYS A 38 -4.98 14.25 5.33
CA LYS A 38 -5.04 14.58 6.77
C LYS A 38 -3.67 14.51 7.45
N HIS A 39 -2.80 13.62 7.00
CA HIS A 39 -1.51 13.34 7.62
C HIS A 39 -0.33 13.52 6.64
N PRO A 40 -0.14 14.73 6.09
CA PRO A 40 0.96 14.99 5.16
C PRO A 40 2.34 14.74 5.78
N GLU A 41 2.46 14.82 7.12
CA GLU A 41 3.68 14.52 7.87
C GLU A 41 4.09 13.04 7.81
N ARG A 42 3.13 12.13 7.55
CA ARG A 42 3.38 10.68 7.45
C ARG A 42 3.71 10.23 6.03
N MET A 43 3.49 11.10 5.05
CA MET A 43 3.74 10.80 3.65
C MET A 43 5.25 10.81 3.38
N ALA A 44 5.76 9.68 2.89
CA ALA A 44 7.14 9.60 2.44
C ALA A 44 7.34 10.55 1.26
N LYS A 45 8.35 11.43 1.36
CA LYS A 45 8.82 12.25 0.24
C LYS A 45 9.66 11.38 -0.68
N ILE A 46 9.00 10.58 -1.50
CA ILE A 46 9.68 9.76 -2.49
C ILE A 46 10.08 10.68 -3.64
N THR A 47 11.35 11.07 -3.69
CA THR A 47 11.91 11.66 -4.90
C THR A 47 11.95 10.55 -5.95
N PRO A 48 11.33 10.74 -7.13
CA PRO A 48 11.44 9.76 -8.20
C PRO A 48 12.92 9.66 -8.57
N VAL A 49 13.53 8.52 -8.25
CA VAL A 49 14.85 8.18 -8.80
C VAL A 49 14.58 7.84 -10.24
N ALA A 50 15.11 8.64 -11.17
CA ALA A 50 15.02 8.36 -12.58
C ALA A 50 15.59 6.95 -12.83
N VAL A 51 14.72 6.00 -13.15
CA VAL A 51 15.17 4.68 -13.60
C VAL A 51 15.82 4.92 -14.95
N PRO A 52 17.13 4.64 -15.13
CA PRO A 52 17.74 4.74 -16.44
C PRO A 52 16.97 3.80 -17.36
N HIS A 53 16.23 4.36 -18.31
CA HIS A 53 15.61 3.56 -19.36
C HIS A 53 16.76 2.80 -20.04
N ALA A 54 16.80 1.48 -19.86
CA ALA A 54 17.65 0.63 -20.67
C ALA A 54 17.27 0.91 -22.13
N LYS A 55 18.24 1.40 -22.91
CA LYS A 55 18.10 1.66 -24.34
C LYS A 55 17.58 0.37 -25.03
N PRO A 56 16.72 0.49 -26.06
CA PRO A 56 16.23 -0.64 -26.83
C PRO A 56 17.36 -1.45 -27.48
#